data_AF-X1JPF8-F1
#
_entry.id   AF-X1JPF8-F1
#
_cell.length_a   1.000
_cell.length_b   1.000
_cell.length_c   1.000
_cell.angle_alpha   90.00
_cell.angle_beta   90.00
_cell.angle_gamma   90.00
#
_symmetry.space_group_name_H-M   'P 1'
#
loop_
_entity.id
_entity.type
_entity.pdbx_description
1 polymer ?
#
loop_
_entity_poly.entity_id
_entity_poly.type
_entity_poly.pdbx_seq_one_letter_code
_entity_poly.pdbx_strand_id
1 'polypeptide(L)' 'TEEVSEIVKIANKYKIPMVPRGGGADLVGGAATQGGILIDLTRMNKLLEINTDDYYIVVECGITWGDLVSQLHP' A
#
# COMPACT_ATOMS: atom_id res chain seq x y z
N THR A 1 0.61 -0.56 10.76
CA THR A 1 0.07 -1.80 10.14
C THR A 1 -1.11 -2.40 10.91
N GLU A 2 -1.21 -2.07 12.20
CA GLU A 2 -2.21 -2.54 13.15
C GLU A 2 -3.64 -2.26 12.67
N GLU A 3 -3.94 -1.04 12.23
CA GLU A 3 -5.26 -0.64 11.72
C GLU A 3 -5.72 -1.53 10.56
N VAL A 4 -4.85 -1.75 9.57
CA VAL A 4 -5.13 -2.61 8.41
C VAL A 4 -5.36 -4.06 8.85
N SER A 5 -4.57 -4.56 9.81
CA SER A 5 -4.73 -5.91 10.35
C SER A 5 -6.10 -6.11 11.01
N GLU A 6 -6.54 -5.15 11.83
CA GLU A 6 -7.85 -5.21 12.47
C GLU A 6 -9.00 -5.16 11.44
N ILE A 7 -8.88 -4.33 10.41
CA ILE A 7 -9.84 -4.29 9.30
C ILE A 7 -9.92 -5.65 8.60
N VAL A 8 -8.79 -6.26 8.26
CA VAL A 8 -8.72 -7.58 7.61
C VAL A 8 -9.37 -8.66 8.48
N LYS A 9 -9.12 -8.66 9.79
CA LYS A 9 -9.73 -9.61 10.73
C LYS A 9 -11.25 -9.48 10.74
N ILE A 10 -11.77 -8.25 10.83
CA ILE A 10 -13.21 -7.97 10.80
C ILE A 10 -13.82 -8.40 9.47
N ALA A 11 -13.24 -7.99 8.35
CA ALA A 11 -13.74 -8.32 7.03
C ALA A 11 -13.77 -9.84 6.79
N ASN A 12 -12.75 -10.58 7.23
CA ASN A 12 -12.72 -12.04 7.15
C ASN A 12 -13.79 -12.70 8.04
N LYS A 13 -14.04 -12.16 9.24
CA LYS A 13 -15.08 -12.64 10.16
C LYS A 13 -16.47 -12.54 9.52
N TYR A 14 -16.77 -11.43 8.85
CA TYR A 14 -18.08 -11.17 8.23
C TYR A 14 -18.14 -11.52 6.73
N LYS A 15 -17.06 -12.11 6.18
CA LYS A 15 -16.94 -12.46 4.74
C LYS A 15 -17.21 -11.28 3.81
N ILE A 16 -16.73 -10.10 4.20
CA ILE A 16 -16.82 -8.88 3.39
C ILE A 16 -15.65 -8.89 2.39
N PRO A 17 -15.91 -8.79 1.07
CA PRO A 17 -14.86 -8.66 0.07
C PRO A 17 -13.99 -7.43 0.28
N MET A 18 -12.72 -7.53 -0.07
CA MET A 18 -11.74 -6.45 0.12
C MET A 18 -10.88 -6.25 -1.12
N VAL A 19 -10.59 -5.00 -1.43
CA VAL A 19 -9.66 -4.62 -2.51
C VAL A 19 -8.66 -3.58 -1.98
N PRO A 20 -7.34 -3.86 -1.97
CA PRO A 20 -6.34 -2.86 -1.64
C PRO A 20 -6.18 -1.86 -2.81
N ARG A 21 -5.90 -0.60 -2.49
CA ARG A 21 -5.66 0.46 -3.46
C ARG A 21 -4.42 1.27 -3.07
N GLY A 22 -3.51 1.43 -4.03
CA GLY A 22 -2.39 2.40 -3.97
C GLY A 22 -2.75 3.69 -4.71
N GLY A 23 -1.84 4.19 -5.57
CA GLY A 23 -2.04 5.44 -6.33
C GLY A 23 -3.17 5.42 -7.38
N GLY A 24 -3.84 4.29 -7.61
CA GLY A 24 -5.06 4.25 -8.41
C GLY A 24 -4.91 4.39 -9.93
N ALA A 25 -3.68 4.24 -10.44
CA ALA A 25 -3.36 4.33 -11.87
C ALA A 25 -3.72 3.09 -12.70
N ASP A 26 -4.38 2.11 -12.10
CA ASP A 26 -4.86 0.92 -12.79
C ASP A 26 -5.96 1.29 -13.81
N LEU A 27 -5.94 0.62 -14.97
CA LEU A 27 -6.82 0.91 -16.11
C LEU A 27 -7.86 -0.18 -16.36
N VAL A 28 -7.80 -1.30 -15.64
CA VAL A 28 -8.70 -2.45 -15.84
C VAL A 28 -9.63 -2.74 -14.64
N GLY A 29 -9.56 -1.91 -13.59
CA GLY A 29 -10.46 -1.98 -12.44
C GLY A 29 -10.02 -2.95 -11.33
N GLY A 30 -8.79 -3.48 -11.38
CA GLY A 30 -8.19 -4.30 -10.33
C GLY A 30 -8.00 -3.59 -8.99
N ALA A 31 -7.97 -2.25 -8.98
CA ALA A 31 -7.95 -1.44 -7.76
C ALA A 31 -9.30 -0.74 -7.46
N ALA A 32 -10.40 -1.27 -8.01
CA ALA A 32 -11.76 -0.83 -7.77
C ALA A 32 -12.56 -1.97 -7.08
N THR A 33 -13.60 -1.60 -6.33
CA THR A 33 -14.49 -2.57 -5.67
C THR A 33 -15.91 -2.48 -6.23
N GLN A 34 -16.57 -3.63 -6.40
CA GLN A 34 -17.99 -3.73 -6.74
C GLN A 34 -18.89 -3.89 -5.50
N GLY A 35 -18.33 -3.65 -4.30
CA GLY A 35 -19.00 -3.78 -3.01
C GLY A 35 -18.03 -4.29 -1.93
N GLY A 36 -18.32 -4.00 -0.66
CA GLY A 36 -17.42 -4.34 0.45
C GLY A 36 -16.42 -3.22 0.73
N ILE A 37 -15.17 -3.56 1.03
CA ILE A 37 -14.19 -2.61 1.59
C ILE A 37 -13.09 -2.33 0.55
N LEU A 38 -12.88 -1.05 0.24
CA LEU A 38 -11.69 -0.58 -0.44
C LEU A 38 -10.71 -0.06 0.62
N ILE A 39 -9.50 -0.62 0.67
CA ILE A 39 -8.46 -0.17 1.60
C ILE A 39 -7.48 0.70 0.85
N ASP A 40 -7.51 1.99 1.15
CA ASP A 40 -6.50 2.93 0.70
C ASP A 40 -5.22 2.78 1.54
N LEU A 41 -4.14 2.37 0.87
CA LEU A 41 -2.83 2.15 1.47
C LEU A 41 -1.87 3.33 1.24
N THR A 42 -2.29 4.40 0.56
CA THR A 42 -1.42 5.54 0.20
C THR A 42 -0.83 6.28 1.41
N ARG A 43 -1.41 6.09 2.60
CA ARG A 43 -0.87 6.62 3.87
C ARG A 43 0.29 5.79 4.45
N MET A 44 0.52 4.59 3.94
CA MET A 44 1.66 3.74 4.28
C MET A 44 2.79 4.01 3.27
N ASN A 45 3.40 5.19 3.32
CA ASN A 45 4.30 5.70 2.28
C ASN A 45 5.72 6.02 2.75
N LYS A 46 6.16 5.45 3.87
CA LYS A 46 7.49 5.73 4.42
C LYS A 46 8.59 4.91 3.76
N LEU A 47 9.75 5.54 3.57
CA LEU A 47 11.04 4.86 3.38
C LEU A 47 11.60 4.50 4.76
N LEU A 48 11.77 3.20 5.01
CA LEU A 48 12.14 2.66 6.32
C LEU A 48 13.65 2.41 6.43
N GLU A 49 14.28 2.02 5.33
CA GLU A 49 15.71 1.68 5.30
C GLU A 49 16.29 1.91 3.90
N ILE A 50 17.54 2.37 3.87
CA ILE A 50 18.40 2.39 2.67
C ILE A 50 19.70 1.68 3.05
N ASN A 51 20.00 0.58 2.39
CA ASN A 51 21.28 -0.12 2.51
C ASN A 51 22.05 0.04 1.20
N THR A 52 23.08 0.88 1.22
CA THR A 52 23.93 1.19 0.06
C THR A 52 25.01 0.15 -0.20
N ASP A 53 25.37 -0.63 0.83
CA ASP A 53 26.42 -1.65 0.72
C ASP A 53 25.88 -2.90 0.00
N ASP A 54 24.63 -3.26 0.31
CA ASP A 54 23.92 -4.43 -0.23
C ASP A 54 22.88 -4.08 -1.32
N TYR A 55 22.75 -2.79 -1.66
CA TYR A 55 21.84 -2.27 -2.70
C TYR A 55 20.37 -2.68 -2.54
N TYR A 56 19.81 -2.47 -1.35
CA TYR A 56 18.37 -2.62 -1.14
C TYR A 56 17.76 -1.47 -0.33
N ILE A 57 16.44 -1.39 -0.40
CA ILE A 57 15.62 -0.45 0.38
C ILE A 57 14.47 -1.22 1.03
N VAL A 58 14.00 -0.71 2.16
CA VAL A 58 12.76 -1.17 2.78
C VAL A 58 11.79 0.00 2.78
N VAL A 59 10.61 -0.20 2.20
CA VAL A 59 9.57 0.83 2.06
C VAL A 59 8.21 0.27 2.44
N GLU A 60 7.32 1.15 2.87
CA GLU A 60 5.90 0.83 2.97
C GLU A 60 5.24 0.80 1.58
N CYS A 61 4.18 -0.03 1.43
CA CYS A 61 3.61 -0.38 0.13
C CYS A 61 2.86 0.75 -0.61
N GLY A 62 2.52 1.83 0.08
CA GLY A 62 1.84 3.00 -0.44
C GLY A 62 2.75 4.09 -0.98
N ILE A 63 4.08 3.94 -0.88
CA ILE A 63 5.02 4.92 -1.42
C ILE A 63 4.89 5.00 -2.96
N THR A 64 4.90 6.23 -3.50
CA THR A 64 4.88 6.42 -4.95
C THR A 64 6.30 6.33 -5.52
N TRP A 65 6.42 6.02 -6.81
CA TRP A 65 7.71 6.08 -7.50
C TRP A 65 8.33 7.48 -7.46
N GLY A 66 7.52 8.54 -7.56
CA GLY A 66 8.00 9.92 -7.48
C GLY A 66 8.61 10.25 -6.11
N ASP A 67 7.90 9.89 -5.03
CA ASP A 67 8.40 10.12 -3.66
C ASP A 67 9.62 9.28 -3.35
N LEU A 68 9.67 8.04 -3.84
CA LEU A 68 10.82 7.16 -3.64
C LEU A 68 12.07 7.70 -4.38
N VAL A 69 11.95 8.00 -5.67
CA VAL A 69 13.07 8.48 -6.48
C VAL A 69 13.63 9.80 -5.95
N SER A 70 12.77 10.74 -5.53
CA SER A 70 13.20 12.01 -4.94
C SER A 70 13.95 11.85 -3.61
N GLN A 71 13.63 10.83 -2.82
CA GLN A 71 14.36 10.53 -1.58
C GLN A 71 15.69 9.81 -1.82
N LEU A 72 15.80 9.01 -2.89
CA LEU A 72 17.04 8.32 -3.26
C LEU A 72 18.03 9.20 -4.03
N HIS A 73 17.53 10.21 -4.74
CA HIS A 73 18.31 11.14 -5.56
C HIS A 73 17.94 12.59 -5.21
N PRO A 74 18.36 13.09 -4.04
CA PRO A 74 18.10 14.48 -3.63
C PRO A 74 18.83 15.51 -4.50
#